data_AF-A0A9D5ZLC0-F1
#
_entry.id   AF-A0A9D5ZLC0-F1
#
_cell.length_a   1.000
_cell.length_b   1.000
_cell.length_c   1.000
_cell.angle_alpha   90.00
_cell.angle_beta   90.00
_cell.angle_gamma   90.00
#
_symmetry.space_group_name_H-M   'P 1'
#
loop_
_entity.id
_entity.type
_entity.pdbx_description
1 polymer ?
#
loop_
_entity_poly.entity_id
_entity_poly.type
_entity_poly.pdbx_seq_one_letter_code
_entity_poly.pdbx_strand_id
1 'polypeptide(L)'
;MKSKAFFSGASLAMALLLFSNVSMAVLPADYQSFTADEKRELLWDQIEQSRWSELPAFNNSSWSSILKSIRALTSLGRTFDHQSDEMPAGRAKFIHTYGTVAQVDFIPTFNHPYTGMYQTGASGLVRLSLAASPTTIGYTPGMAVKFLVDGVPSLNFVAMHSLEGQKGNWNFFAHDFSNKIPEPTTWVLWALGKFFELTRSPATDLPIDHIAEVHKDGEAVAPFAKFAPQQIILRPSFAVAHLIAPESREDMRISLEQIAAGTTLYYVYGITAGEEILIGSLVTRSEFIASAYGDKELFFQHKR
;
A
#
# COMPACT_ATOMS: atom_id res chain seq x y z
N MET A 1 80.50 9.01 -10.86
CA MET A 1 79.85 8.20 -11.91
C MET A 1 78.88 7.21 -11.29
N LYS A 2 77.58 7.54 -11.32
CA LYS A 2 76.42 6.68 -11.63
C LYS A 2 75.18 7.40 -11.11
N SER A 3 74.36 7.84 -12.05
CA SER A 3 73.04 8.39 -11.86
C SER A 3 72.09 7.34 -11.29
N LYS A 4 71.06 7.80 -10.58
CA LYS A 4 69.68 7.35 -10.74
C LYS A 4 68.75 8.44 -10.23
N ALA A 5 67.74 8.70 -11.03
CA ALA A 5 66.79 9.79 -10.93
C ALA A 5 65.44 9.27 -10.42
N PHE A 6 64.54 10.24 -10.14
CA PHE A 6 63.08 10.11 -9.99
C PHE A 6 62.56 9.40 -8.71
N PHE A 7 61.40 9.70 -8.14
CA PHE A 7 60.18 10.39 -8.60
C PHE A 7 59.47 11.03 -7.38
N SER A 8 58.68 12.07 -7.65
CA SER A 8 57.79 12.78 -6.72
C SER A 8 56.73 11.88 -6.08
N GLY A 9 56.48 12.07 -4.78
CA GLY A 9 55.31 11.54 -4.09
C GLY A 9 54.51 12.66 -3.44
N ALA A 10 53.69 13.37 -4.23
CA ALA A 10 52.63 14.20 -3.67
C ALA A 10 51.53 13.24 -3.19
N SER A 11 51.32 13.17 -1.88
CA SER A 11 50.24 12.38 -1.28
C SER A 11 48.92 13.10 -1.54
N LEU A 12 48.15 12.61 -2.51
CA LEU A 12 46.78 13.05 -2.76
C LEU A 12 45.89 12.40 -1.71
N ALA A 13 45.54 13.14 -0.66
CA ALA A 13 44.53 12.73 0.30
C ALA A 13 43.16 12.80 -0.39
N MET A 14 42.71 11.67 -0.96
CA MET A 14 41.36 11.53 -1.49
C MET A 14 40.41 11.38 -0.30
N ALA A 15 39.75 12.48 0.07
CA ALA A 15 38.65 12.45 1.02
C ALA A 15 37.48 11.68 0.40
N LEU A 16 37.33 10.40 0.76
CA LEU A 16 36.09 9.67 0.54
C LEU A 16 35.01 10.30 1.44
N LEU A 17 34.22 11.19 0.85
CA LEU A 17 32.91 11.54 1.41
C LEU A 17 32.03 10.30 1.28
N LEU A 18 31.98 9.50 2.34
CA LEU A 18 30.92 8.53 2.55
C LEU A 18 29.62 9.34 2.75
N PHE A 19 28.91 9.61 1.65
CA PHE A 19 27.51 9.97 1.75
C PHE A 19 26.77 8.74 2.27
N SER A 20 26.49 8.74 3.57
CA SER A 20 25.41 7.92 4.09
C SER A 20 24.15 8.36 3.37
N ASN A 21 23.68 7.54 2.41
CA ASN A 21 22.37 7.68 1.79
C ASN A 21 21.29 7.41 2.85
N VAL A 22 21.10 8.36 3.75
CA VAL A 22 19.81 8.54 4.40
C VAL A 22 19.00 9.32 3.37
N SER A 23 18.39 8.60 2.42
CA SER A 23 17.31 9.20 1.63
C SER A 23 16.21 9.54 2.64
N MET A 24 16.23 10.79 3.12
CA MET A 24 15.06 11.41 3.70
C MET A 24 14.17 11.65 2.50
N ALA A 25 13.36 10.66 2.13
CA ALA A 25 12.35 10.88 1.12
C ALA A 25 11.42 11.97 1.68
N VAL A 26 11.46 13.12 1.02
CA VAL A 26 10.65 14.30 1.35
C VAL A 26 10.08 14.76 0.02
N LEU A 27 8.81 14.47 -0.22
CA LEU A 27 8.09 15.00 -1.37
C LEU A 27 8.16 16.54 -1.39
N PRO A 28 8.13 17.16 -2.59
CA PRO A 28 8.10 18.61 -2.71
C PRO A 28 6.96 19.25 -1.90
N ALA A 29 7.18 20.47 -1.40
CA ALA A 29 6.19 21.16 -0.57
C ALA A 29 4.84 21.41 -1.29
N ASP A 30 4.89 21.53 -2.62
CA ASP A 30 3.76 21.72 -3.52
C ASP A 30 3.22 20.41 -4.13
N TYR A 31 3.72 19.25 -3.70
CA TYR A 31 3.37 17.92 -4.21
C TYR A 31 1.87 17.70 -4.45
N GLN A 32 1.01 18.21 -3.56
CA GLN A 32 -0.44 18.00 -3.68
C GLN A 32 -1.05 18.67 -4.91
N SER A 33 -0.43 19.73 -5.43
CA SER A 33 -0.87 20.43 -6.64
C SER A 33 -0.47 19.74 -7.95
N PHE A 34 0.36 18.69 -7.89
CA PHE A 34 0.84 18.01 -9.08
C PHE A 34 -0.28 17.19 -9.73
N THR A 35 -0.12 16.91 -11.02
CA THR A 35 -0.93 15.92 -11.73
C THR A 35 -0.74 14.53 -11.15
N ALA A 36 -1.72 13.65 -11.37
CA ALA A 36 -1.66 12.25 -10.98
C ALA A 36 -0.44 11.54 -11.59
N ASP A 37 -0.08 11.87 -12.83
CA ASP A 37 1.08 11.30 -13.51
C ASP A 37 2.41 11.77 -12.89
N GLU A 38 2.56 13.06 -12.60
CA GLU A 38 3.75 13.60 -11.92
C GLU A 38 3.90 13.01 -10.51
N LYS A 39 2.79 12.89 -9.77
CA LYS A 39 2.78 12.20 -8.47
C LYS A 39 3.22 10.74 -8.60
N ARG A 40 2.72 10.04 -9.63
CA ARG A 40 3.04 8.63 -9.86
C ARG A 40 4.53 8.46 -10.17
N GLU A 41 5.08 9.32 -11.02
CA GLU A 41 6.49 9.30 -11.40
C GLU A 41 7.40 9.52 -10.19
N LEU A 42 7.13 10.56 -9.38
CA LEU A 42 7.92 10.84 -8.18
C LEU A 42 7.89 9.69 -7.17
N LEU A 43 6.70 9.18 -6.86
CA LEU A 43 6.59 8.06 -5.92
C LEU A 43 7.25 6.79 -6.48
N TRP A 44 7.12 6.55 -7.78
CA TRP A 44 7.70 5.38 -8.44
C TRP A 44 9.22 5.44 -8.48
N ASP A 45 9.81 6.61 -8.76
CA ASP A 45 11.25 6.84 -8.70
C ASP A 45 11.82 6.53 -7.31
N GLN A 46 11.16 6.97 -6.24
CA GLN A 46 11.55 6.61 -4.87
C GLN A 46 11.47 5.09 -4.61
N ILE A 47 10.47 4.41 -5.16
CA ILE A 47 10.31 2.96 -5.04
C ILE A 47 11.45 2.23 -5.78
N GLU A 48 11.77 2.65 -7.01
CA GLU A 48 12.82 2.04 -7.81
C GLU A 48 14.22 2.24 -7.22
N GLN A 49 14.55 3.49 -6.85
CA GLN A 49 15.85 3.83 -6.27
C GLN A 49 16.12 3.13 -4.93
N SER A 50 15.06 2.77 -4.21
CA SER A 50 15.16 2.10 -2.91
C SER A 50 14.80 0.62 -2.96
N ARG A 51 14.77 0.00 -4.15
CA ARG A 51 14.56 -1.43 -4.34
C ARG A 51 15.53 -2.23 -3.47
N TRP A 52 15.01 -3.24 -2.78
CA TRP A 52 15.84 -4.15 -2.00
C TRP A 52 16.65 -5.04 -2.95
N SER A 53 17.99 -5.00 -2.84
CA SER A 53 18.85 -5.99 -3.50
C SER A 53 18.73 -7.37 -2.86
N GLU A 54 18.46 -7.40 -1.55
CA GLU A 54 18.13 -8.58 -0.77
C GLU A 54 16.93 -8.26 0.12
N LEU A 55 15.91 -9.12 0.10
CA LEU A 55 14.68 -8.89 0.86
C LEU A 55 14.97 -8.91 2.37
N PRO A 56 14.53 -7.90 3.14
CA PRO A 56 14.62 -7.94 4.59
C PRO A 56 13.84 -9.15 5.13
N ALA A 57 14.49 -9.99 5.92
CA ALA A 57 13.85 -11.14 6.53
C ALA A 57 12.67 -10.73 7.43
N PHE A 58 11.70 -11.61 7.58
CA PHE A 58 10.62 -11.42 8.54
C PHE A 58 11.18 -11.33 9.96
N ASN A 59 10.93 -10.20 10.63
CA ASN A 59 11.23 -10.05 12.05
C ASN A 59 10.22 -10.84 12.89
N ASN A 60 10.71 -11.80 13.67
CA ASN A 60 9.94 -12.62 14.60
C ASN A 60 9.59 -11.87 15.90
N SER A 61 9.30 -10.57 15.81
CA SER A 61 8.86 -9.79 16.96
C SER A 61 7.60 -10.41 17.55
N SER A 62 7.59 -10.59 18.88
CA SER A 62 6.41 -11.08 19.59
C SER A 62 5.22 -10.15 19.33
N TRP A 63 4.02 -10.72 19.20
CA TRP A 63 2.77 -9.96 19.10
C TRP A 63 2.60 -8.94 20.24
N SER A 64 3.06 -9.29 21.45
CA SER A 64 3.05 -8.38 22.60
C SER A 64 3.92 -7.14 22.38
N SER A 65 5.03 -7.27 21.66
CA SER A 65 5.91 -6.15 21.28
C SER A 65 5.23 -5.26 20.26
N ILE A 66 4.56 -5.84 19.26
CA ILE A 66 3.81 -5.10 18.24
C ILE A 66 2.70 -4.28 18.92
N LEU A 67 1.92 -4.87 19.82
CA LEU A 67 0.87 -4.16 20.57
C LEU A 67 1.43 -3.02 21.43
N LYS A 68 2.59 -3.22 22.08
CA LYS A 68 3.26 -2.16 22.85
C LYS A 68 3.70 -1.01 21.95
N SER A 69 4.30 -1.30 20.79
CA SER A 69 4.71 -0.29 19.80
C SER A 69 3.51 0.52 19.29
N ILE A 70 2.40 -0.16 18.99
CA ILE A 70 1.16 0.48 18.54
C ILE A 70 0.58 1.39 19.64
N ARG A 71 0.53 0.92 20.90
CA ARG A 71 0.01 1.71 22.03
C ARG A 71 0.91 2.90 22.42
N ALA A 72 2.22 2.77 22.22
CA ALA A 72 3.18 3.85 22.48
C ALA A 72 3.05 5.01 21.48
N LEU A 73 2.40 4.80 20.33
CA LEU A 73 2.06 5.87 19.40
C LEU A 73 0.87 6.67 19.93
N THR A 74 1.16 7.69 20.72
CA THR A 74 0.19 8.70 21.21
C THR A 74 -0.43 9.57 20.09
N SER A 75 -0.27 9.20 18.81
CA SER A 75 -0.62 10.05 17.67
C SER A 75 -1.30 9.34 16.49
N LEU A 76 -2.13 8.31 16.71
CA LEU A 76 -2.92 7.74 15.61
C LEU A 76 -3.73 8.80 14.85
N GLY A 77 -4.14 9.91 15.49
CA GLY A 77 -4.80 11.02 14.78
C GLY A 77 -4.00 11.54 13.57
N ARG A 78 -2.66 11.61 13.66
CA ARG A 78 -1.79 12.08 12.56
C ARG A 78 -1.89 11.19 11.31
N THR A 79 -2.30 9.93 11.46
CA THR A 79 -2.44 8.98 10.34
C THR A 79 -3.73 9.18 9.56
N PHE A 80 -4.64 9.97 10.11
CA PHE A 80 -5.88 10.37 9.45
C PHE A 80 -5.83 11.83 9.00
N ASP A 81 -5.06 12.67 9.69
CA ASP A 81 -5.03 14.11 9.43
C ASP A 81 -3.84 14.55 8.54
N HIS A 82 -2.81 13.71 8.37
CA HIS A 82 -1.67 14.01 7.49
C HIS A 82 -2.03 13.79 6.01
N GLN A 83 -2.16 14.88 5.27
CA GLN A 83 -2.38 14.87 3.82
C GLN A 83 -1.04 14.83 3.07
N SER A 84 -0.50 13.63 2.94
CA SER A 84 0.70 13.33 2.14
C SER A 84 0.63 11.90 1.63
N ASP A 85 1.42 11.60 0.60
CA ASP A 85 1.68 10.23 0.15
C ASP A 85 2.93 9.62 0.81
N GLU A 86 3.60 10.39 1.67
CA GLU A 86 4.67 9.95 2.57
C GLU A 86 4.23 9.92 4.03
N MET A 87 4.90 9.08 4.81
CA MET A 87 4.71 8.98 6.25
C MET A 87 5.16 10.28 6.92
N PRO A 88 4.44 10.76 7.94
CA PRO A 88 4.87 11.96 8.66
C PRO A 88 6.21 11.70 9.34
N ALA A 89 7.13 12.65 9.24
CA ALA A 89 8.49 12.55 9.77
C ALA A 89 8.51 12.05 11.24
N GLY A 90 9.41 11.11 11.52
CA GLY A 90 9.58 10.52 12.85
C GLY A 90 8.55 9.44 13.22
N ARG A 91 7.61 9.09 12.33
CA ARG A 91 6.70 7.97 12.54
C ARG A 91 7.19 6.72 11.81
N ALA A 92 7.52 5.68 12.58
CA ALA A 92 7.83 4.36 12.03
C ALA A 92 6.56 3.55 11.73
N LYS A 93 6.60 2.77 10.65
CA LYS A 93 5.62 1.73 10.32
C LYS A 93 5.95 0.46 11.13
N PHE A 94 4.98 -0.09 11.87
CA PHE A 94 5.19 -1.27 12.74
C PHE A 94 4.40 -2.51 12.31
N ILE A 95 3.38 -2.34 11.48
CA ILE A 95 2.58 -3.39 10.86
C ILE A 95 2.57 -3.14 9.36
N HIS A 96 2.30 -4.17 8.57
CA HIS A 96 2.40 -4.08 7.12
C HIS A 96 3.78 -3.62 6.63
N THR A 97 4.87 -4.03 7.29
CA THR A 97 6.25 -3.64 6.93
C THR A 97 6.90 -4.55 5.90
N TYR A 98 6.22 -5.62 5.46
CA TYR A 98 6.71 -6.53 4.43
C TYR A 98 5.73 -6.49 3.27
N GLY A 99 6.11 -5.80 2.20
CA GLY A 99 5.26 -5.71 1.02
C GLY A 99 6.02 -5.42 -0.25
N THR A 100 5.24 -5.25 -1.30
CA THR A 100 5.70 -4.88 -2.63
C THR A 100 4.67 -3.95 -3.27
N VAL A 101 5.14 -3.05 -4.14
CA VAL A 101 4.33 -1.99 -4.75
C VAL A 101 4.38 -2.11 -6.27
N ALA A 102 3.24 -1.91 -6.93
CA ALA A 102 3.15 -1.76 -8.38
C ALA A 102 2.32 -0.53 -8.74
N GLN A 103 2.59 0.04 -9.91
CA GLN A 103 1.68 0.97 -10.58
C GLN A 103 0.43 0.21 -11.04
N VAL A 104 -0.73 0.83 -10.92
CA VAL A 104 -2.02 0.24 -11.32
C VAL A 104 -2.95 1.28 -11.93
N ASP A 105 -3.87 0.79 -12.76
CA ASP A 105 -5.08 1.51 -13.11
C ASP A 105 -6.31 0.77 -12.58
N PHE A 106 -7.28 1.55 -12.11
CA PHE A 106 -8.66 1.10 -11.98
C PHE A 106 -9.42 1.42 -13.28
N ILE A 107 -9.84 0.37 -13.98
CA ILE A 107 -10.58 0.45 -15.24
C ILE A 107 -12.05 0.17 -14.94
N PRO A 108 -12.95 1.16 -15.03
CA PRO A 108 -14.35 1.00 -14.68
C PRO A 108 -15.12 0.21 -15.75
N THR A 109 -16.21 -0.43 -15.34
CA THR A 109 -17.25 -0.91 -16.28
C THR A 109 -18.27 0.20 -16.51
N PHE A 110 -19.06 0.09 -17.59
CA PHE A 110 -20.00 1.16 -17.95
C PHE A 110 -21.37 1.08 -17.24
N ASN A 111 -21.70 -0.05 -16.59
CA ASN A 111 -23.05 -0.34 -16.07
C ASN A 111 -23.07 -0.44 -14.54
N HIS A 112 -22.79 0.66 -13.85
CA HIS A 112 -23.01 0.77 -12.40
C HIS A 112 -23.41 2.20 -12.01
N PRO A 113 -24.10 2.41 -10.89
CA PRO A 113 -24.61 3.73 -10.49
C PRO A 113 -23.57 4.62 -9.80
N TYR A 114 -22.40 4.09 -9.44
CA TYR A 114 -21.41 4.83 -8.65
C TYR A 114 -20.71 5.95 -9.43
N THR A 115 -20.36 7.03 -8.74
CA THR A 115 -19.80 8.26 -9.33
C THR A 115 -18.30 8.45 -9.04
N GLY A 116 -17.74 9.58 -9.46
CA GLY A 116 -16.36 9.96 -9.18
C GLY A 116 -15.36 9.06 -9.90
N MET A 117 -14.33 8.61 -9.18
CA MET A 117 -13.32 7.70 -9.73
C MET A 117 -13.85 6.28 -9.98
N TYR A 118 -14.96 5.89 -9.33
CA TYR A 118 -15.64 4.64 -9.71
C TYR A 118 -16.14 4.69 -11.15
N GLN A 119 -16.54 5.86 -11.64
CA GLN A 119 -17.05 6.03 -13.00
C GLN A 119 -15.96 6.41 -14.00
N THR A 120 -15.02 7.27 -13.60
CA THR A 120 -14.00 7.84 -14.50
C THR A 120 -12.73 7.00 -14.59
N GLY A 121 -12.58 6.01 -13.71
CA GLY A 121 -11.34 5.28 -13.52
C GLY A 121 -10.34 6.07 -12.68
N ALA A 122 -9.18 5.46 -12.44
CA ALA A 122 -8.10 6.11 -11.72
C ALA A 122 -6.77 5.46 -12.08
N SER A 123 -5.68 6.22 -11.96
CA SER A 123 -4.32 5.69 -11.99
C SER A 123 -3.70 5.81 -10.60
N GLY A 124 -2.72 4.97 -10.28
CA GLY A 124 -2.22 4.93 -8.92
C GLY A 124 -1.18 3.87 -8.60
N LEU A 125 -1.09 3.57 -7.31
CA LEU A 125 -0.21 2.54 -6.76
C LEU A 125 -1.04 1.54 -5.96
N VAL A 126 -0.70 0.25 -6.08
CA VAL A 126 -1.16 -0.80 -5.18
C VAL A 126 0.02 -1.30 -4.36
N ARG A 127 -0.20 -1.51 -3.06
CA ARG A 127 0.74 -2.17 -2.18
C ARG A 127 0.13 -3.45 -1.64
N LEU A 128 0.77 -4.57 -1.92
CA LEU A 128 0.44 -5.89 -1.38
C LEU A 128 1.39 -6.18 -0.22
N SER A 129 0.86 -6.54 0.95
CA SER A 129 1.67 -6.71 2.16
C SER A 129 1.11 -7.76 3.12
N LEU A 130 1.97 -8.23 4.03
CA LEU A 130 1.54 -9.01 5.19
C LEU A 130 1.39 -8.12 6.41
N ALA A 131 0.33 -8.29 7.19
CA ALA A 131 0.08 -7.49 8.39
C ALA A 131 1.23 -7.56 9.41
N ALA A 132 1.84 -8.74 9.59
CA ALA A 132 3.10 -8.94 10.30
C ALA A 132 3.78 -10.22 9.77
N SER A 133 4.84 -10.68 10.46
CA SER A 133 5.47 -11.97 10.13
C SER A 133 4.45 -13.13 10.19
N PRO A 134 4.44 -14.06 9.21
CA PRO A 134 3.61 -15.26 9.25
C PRO A 134 3.79 -16.10 10.52
N THR A 135 4.97 -16.07 11.12
CA THR A 135 5.29 -16.80 12.37
C THR A 135 4.71 -16.12 13.61
N THR A 136 4.35 -14.83 13.53
CA THR A 136 3.84 -14.04 14.67
C THR A 136 2.32 -14.09 14.76
N ILE A 137 1.60 -13.93 13.64
CA ILE A 137 0.12 -13.83 13.62
C ILE A 137 -0.55 -14.74 12.59
N GLY A 138 0.19 -15.64 11.96
CA GLY A 138 -0.28 -16.37 10.80
C GLY A 138 -0.12 -15.56 9.51
N TYR A 139 -0.39 -16.22 8.38
CA TYR A 139 -0.32 -15.59 7.07
C TYR A 139 -1.54 -14.70 6.88
N THR A 140 -1.34 -13.37 7.00
CA THR A 140 -2.41 -12.36 6.97
C THR A 140 -2.15 -11.31 5.88
N PRO A 141 -2.53 -11.61 4.63
CA PRO A 141 -2.47 -10.67 3.52
C PRO A 141 -3.36 -9.44 3.69
N GLY A 142 -2.88 -8.32 3.20
CA GLY A 142 -3.66 -7.10 3.03
C GLY A 142 -3.15 -6.28 1.86
N MET A 143 -4.03 -5.41 1.37
CA MET A 143 -3.78 -4.54 0.23
C MET A 143 -4.13 -3.10 0.59
N ALA A 144 -3.32 -2.17 0.09
CA ALA A 144 -3.65 -0.76 0.07
C ALA A 144 -3.60 -0.26 -1.38
N VAL A 145 -4.59 0.52 -1.79
CA VAL A 145 -4.63 1.17 -3.09
C VAL A 145 -4.64 2.67 -2.88
N LYS A 146 -3.81 3.37 -3.65
CA LYS A 146 -3.73 4.83 -3.72
C LYS A 146 -4.09 5.25 -5.14
N PHE A 147 -5.19 5.95 -5.29
CA PHE A 147 -5.54 6.67 -6.50
C PHE A 147 -4.95 8.07 -6.44
N LEU A 148 -4.13 8.37 -7.43
CA LEU A 148 -3.50 9.67 -7.61
C LEU A 148 -4.47 10.56 -8.37
N VAL A 149 -4.61 11.81 -7.94
CA VAL A 149 -5.62 12.73 -8.44
C VAL A 149 -4.95 14.04 -8.82
N ASP A 150 -5.34 14.62 -9.95
CA ASP A 150 -4.78 15.90 -10.41
C ASP A 150 -5.07 17.03 -9.43
N GLY A 151 -4.06 17.82 -9.07
CA GLY A 151 -4.23 19.08 -8.34
C GLY A 151 -4.72 18.98 -6.88
N VAL A 152 -5.05 17.79 -6.39
CA VAL A 152 -5.60 17.55 -5.05
C VAL A 152 -4.99 16.32 -4.37
N PRO A 153 -5.16 16.15 -3.04
CA PRO A 153 -4.64 14.98 -2.34
C PRO A 153 -5.14 13.64 -2.89
N SER A 154 -4.22 12.67 -2.96
CA SER A 154 -4.49 11.30 -3.37
C SER A 154 -5.53 10.62 -2.46
N LEU A 155 -6.36 9.76 -3.05
CA LEU A 155 -7.39 9.03 -2.33
C LEU A 155 -6.96 7.58 -2.14
N ASN A 156 -7.17 7.03 -0.95
CA ASN A 156 -6.74 5.68 -0.64
C ASN A 156 -7.91 4.83 -0.17
N PHE A 157 -7.80 3.53 -0.35
CA PHE A 157 -8.53 2.55 0.44
C PHE A 157 -7.60 1.40 0.79
N VAL A 158 -7.96 0.68 1.86
CA VAL A 158 -7.27 -0.56 2.23
C VAL A 158 -8.30 -1.68 2.31
N ALA A 159 -7.87 -2.88 1.99
CA ALA A 159 -8.73 -4.04 1.94
C ALA A 159 -7.95 -5.29 2.37
N MET A 160 -8.66 -6.22 3.00
CA MET A 160 -8.13 -7.53 3.35
C MET A 160 -9.26 -8.54 3.45
N HIS A 161 -8.91 -9.82 3.64
CA HIS A 161 -9.91 -10.87 3.88
C HIS A 161 -10.39 -10.87 5.33
N SER A 162 -9.47 -10.88 6.29
CA SER A 162 -9.75 -11.05 7.72
C SER A 162 -8.55 -10.66 8.58
N LEU A 163 -8.81 -10.18 9.80
CA LEU A 163 -7.78 -9.99 10.84
C LEU A 163 -7.20 -11.32 11.35
N GLU A 164 -7.94 -12.42 11.23
CA GLU A 164 -7.52 -13.77 11.64
C GLU A 164 -6.57 -14.42 10.63
N GLY A 165 -6.28 -13.74 9.51
CA GLY A 165 -5.49 -14.28 8.40
C GLY A 165 -6.20 -15.38 7.64
N GLN A 166 -5.42 -16.25 6.99
CA GLN A 166 -5.92 -17.35 6.15
C GLN A 166 -5.32 -18.71 6.55
N LYS A 167 -5.10 -18.88 7.87
CA LYS A 167 -4.63 -20.13 8.49
C LYS A 167 -3.35 -20.64 7.81
N GLY A 168 -3.38 -21.88 7.30
CA GLY A 168 -2.23 -22.53 6.66
C GLY A 168 -2.08 -22.25 5.16
N ASN A 169 -3.00 -21.49 4.56
CA ASN A 169 -2.94 -21.13 3.14
C ASN A 169 -1.98 -19.94 2.96
N TRP A 170 -0.96 -20.07 2.13
CA TRP A 170 0.02 -19.01 1.84
C TRP A 170 -0.19 -18.36 0.47
N ASN A 171 -1.24 -18.76 -0.26
CA ASN A 171 -1.59 -18.07 -1.48
C ASN A 171 -2.16 -16.68 -1.15
N PHE A 172 -1.44 -15.62 -1.50
CA PHE A 172 -1.87 -14.23 -1.26
C PHE A 172 -3.25 -13.93 -1.86
N PHE A 173 -3.58 -14.58 -2.97
CA PHE A 173 -4.81 -14.42 -3.75
C PHE A 173 -5.85 -15.51 -3.44
N ALA A 174 -5.76 -16.16 -2.26
CA ALA A 174 -6.68 -17.24 -1.87
C ALA A 174 -8.13 -16.78 -1.64
N HIS A 175 -8.32 -15.50 -1.30
CA HIS A 175 -9.60 -14.97 -0.83
C HIS A 175 -9.89 -13.60 -1.43
N ASP A 176 -11.18 -13.30 -1.55
CA ASP A 176 -11.67 -11.97 -1.83
C ASP A 176 -11.25 -11.01 -0.71
N PHE A 177 -10.82 -9.80 -1.09
CA PHE A 177 -10.54 -8.72 -0.16
C PHE A 177 -11.69 -7.72 -0.13
N SER A 178 -11.85 -7.04 1.00
CA SER A 178 -12.90 -6.04 1.18
C SER A 178 -12.45 -4.92 2.11
N ASN A 179 -12.99 -3.71 1.91
CA ASN A 179 -12.88 -2.60 2.86
C ASN A 179 -13.68 -2.85 4.15
N LYS A 180 -14.66 -3.77 4.06
CA LYS A 180 -15.51 -4.22 5.16
C LYS A 180 -15.29 -5.70 5.42
N ILE A 181 -14.79 -6.05 6.60
CA ILE A 181 -14.40 -7.42 6.96
C ILE A 181 -15.18 -7.96 8.16
N PRO A 182 -15.22 -9.29 8.36
CA PRO A 182 -15.84 -9.86 9.55
C PRO A 182 -15.20 -9.35 10.84
N GLU A 183 -16.02 -9.26 11.90
CA GLU A 183 -15.52 -8.98 13.24
C GLU A 183 -14.52 -10.06 13.70
N PRO A 184 -13.42 -9.67 14.37
CA PRO A 184 -12.48 -10.64 14.92
C PRO A 184 -13.18 -11.53 15.96
N THR A 185 -12.83 -12.81 15.95
CA THR A 185 -13.45 -13.81 16.83
C THR A 185 -12.64 -14.05 18.09
N THR A 186 -11.36 -13.69 18.08
CA THR A 186 -10.47 -13.80 19.24
C THR A 186 -10.44 -12.52 20.05
N TRP A 187 -10.38 -12.64 21.38
CA TRP A 187 -10.35 -11.50 22.30
C TRP A 187 -9.14 -10.57 22.08
N VAL A 188 -8.01 -11.11 21.62
CA VAL A 188 -6.79 -10.35 21.34
C VAL A 188 -6.97 -9.43 20.13
N LEU A 189 -7.52 -9.98 19.04
CA LEU A 189 -7.76 -9.20 17.84
C LEU A 189 -8.94 -8.25 18.02
N TRP A 190 -9.93 -8.62 18.82
CA TRP A 190 -10.97 -7.69 19.26
C TRP A 190 -10.40 -6.51 20.04
N ALA A 191 -9.48 -6.75 20.99
CA ALA A 191 -8.83 -5.68 21.74
C ALA A 191 -7.94 -4.77 20.87
N LEU A 192 -7.33 -5.33 19.81
CA LEU A 192 -6.64 -4.54 18.80
C LEU A 192 -7.63 -3.71 17.96
N GLY A 193 -8.74 -4.32 17.53
CA GLY A 193 -9.84 -3.64 16.87
C GLY A 193 -10.34 -2.46 17.69
N LYS A 194 -10.56 -2.64 19.00
CA LYS A 194 -10.92 -1.55 19.93
C LYS A 194 -9.89 -0.43 20.03
N PHE A 195 -8.60 -0.74 19.92
CA PHE A 195 -7.57 0.28 19.87
C PHE A 195 -7.65 1.11 18.58
N PHE A 196 -7.93 0.48 17.44
CA PHE A 196 -8.22 1.18 16.19
C PHE A 196 -9.57 1.91 16.23
N GLU A 197 -10.55 1.42 17.00
CA GLU A 197 -11.84 2.11 17.20
C GLU A 197 -11.72 3.47 17.89
N LEU A 198 -10.64 3.72 18.65
CA LEU A 198 -10.31 5.05 19.17
C LEU A 198 -10.11 6.08 18.05
N THR A 199 -9.93 5.62 16.81
CA THR A 199 -9.75 6.45 15.63
C THR A 199 -10.96 6.42 14.69
N ARG A 200 -11.64 5.27 14.56
CA ARG A 200 -12.88 5.08 13.78
C ARG A 200 -13.62 3.80 14.19
N SER A 201 -14.93 3.87 14.41
CA SER A 201 -15.77 2.70 14.79
C SER A 201 -16.87 2.39 13.75
N PRO A 202 -17.05 1.12 13.33
CA PRO A 202 -16.22 -0.03 13.67
C PRO A 202 -14.91 -0.03 12.85
N ALA A 203 -13.82 -0.55 13.42
CA ALA A 203 -12.51 -0.60 12.76
C ALA A 203 -12.48 -1.55 11.54
N THR A 204 -13.49 -2.41 11.43
CA THR A 204 -13.69 -3.42 10.38
C THR A 204 -14.48 -2.90 9.17
N ASP A 205 -14.97 -1.66 9.21
CA ASP A 205 -15.71 -1.02 8.13
C ASP A 205 -15.03 0.31 7.75
N LEU A 206 -14.19 0.26 6.72
CA LEU A 206 -13.43 1.43 6.27
C LEU A 206 -14.16 2.18 5.16
N PRO A 207 -14.22 3.51 5.22
CA PRO A 207 -15.01 4.30 4.31
C PRO A 207 -14.33 4.34 2.93
N ILE A 208 -15.17 4.38 1.91
CA ILE A 208 -14.78 4.41 0.50
C ILE A 208 -15.62 5.42 -0.29
N ASP A 209 -16.48 6.17 0.39
CA ASP A 209 -17.38 7.17 -0.17
C ASP A 209 -16.62 8.35 -0.79
N HIS A 210 -15.47 8.73 -0.21
CA HIS A 210 -14.59 9.77 -0.75
C HIS A 210 -14.11 9.48 -2.19
N ILE A 211 -14.05 8.20 -2.61
CA ILE A 211 -13.68 7.83 -3.99
C ILE A 211 -14.78 8.24 -4.98
N ALA A 212 -16.02 8.33 -4.53
CA ALA A 212 -17.15 8.76 -5.35
C ALA A 212 -17.31 10.29 -5.42
N GLU A 213 -16.48 11.06 -4.71
CA GLU A 213 -16.63 12.51 -4.58
C GLU A 213 -15.78 13.31 -5.56
N VAL A 214 -14.78 12.69 -6.19
CA VAL A 214 -13.80 13.37 -7.04
C VAL A 214 -13.57 12.52 -8.29
N HIS A 215 -13.48 13.17 -9.45
CA HIS A 215 -13.08 12.56 -10.71
C HIS A 215 -11.56 12.48 -10.82
N LYS A 216 -11.03 11.68 -11.76
CA LYS A 216 -9.57 11.50 -11.90
C LYS A 216 -8.78 12.79 -12.15
N ASP A 217 -9.42 13.80 -12.74
CA ASP A 217 -8.87 15.13 -13.06
C ASP A 217 -9.00 16.13 -11.90
N GLY A 218 -9.43 15.68 -10.71
CA GLY A 218 -9.57 16.53 -9.53
C GLY A 218 -10.89 17.30 -9.46
N GLU A 219 -11.76 17.22 -10.47
CA GLU A 219 -13.07 17.84 -10.41
C GLU A 219 -13.97 17.16 -9.37
N ALA A 220 -14.64 17.97 -8.55
CA ALA A 220 -15.55 17.46 -7.54
C ALA A 220 -16.89 17.03 -8.17
N VAL A 221 -17.39 15.86 -7.78
CA VAL A 221 -18.75 15.42 -8.11
C VAL A 221 -19.75 16.29 -7.38
N ALA A 222 -20.76 16.78 -8.12
CA ALA A 222 -21.82 17.59 -7.55
C ALA A 222 -22.51 16.87 -6.37
N PRO A 223 -22.77 17.54 -5.23
CA PRO A 223 -23.25 16.86 -4.01
C PRO A 223 -24.48 15.98 -4.18
N PHE A 224 -25.43 16.37 -5.03
CA PHE A 224 -26.67 15.62 -5.29
C PHE A 224 -26.47 14.38 -6.18
N ALA A 225 -25.33 14.28 -6.87
CA ALA A 225 -25.00 13.17 -7.76
C ALA A 225 -24.11 12.12 -7.09
N LYS A 226 -23.48 12.44 -5.95
CA LYS A 226 -22.55 11.55 -5.25
C LYS A 226 -23.22 10.22 -4.90
N PHE A 227 -22.66 9.13 -5.40
CA PHE A 227 -23.14 7.78 -5.09
C PHE A 227 -21.96 6.81 -4.99
N ALA A 228 -21.76 6.23 -3.81
CA ALA A 228 -20.69 5.31 -3.51
C ALA A 228 -21.24 3.93 -3.13
N PRO A 229 -20.49 2.84 -3.39
CA PRO A 229 -20.83 1.54 -2.83
C PRO A 229 -20.69 1.58 -1.30
N GLN A 230 -21.51 0.77 -0.61
CA GLN A 230 -21.38 0.55 0.84
C GLN A 230 -20.18 -0.34 1.17
N GLN A 231 -19.78 -1.19 0.23
CA GLN A 231 -18.67 -2.12 0.36
C GLN A 231 -18.12 -2.43 -1.03
N ILE A 232 -16.81 -2.66 -1.13
CA ILE A 232 -16.18 -3.23 -2.32
C ILE A 232 -15.67 -4.64 -2.04
N ILE A 233 -15.79 -5.51 -3.04
CA ILE A 233 -15.19 -6.84 -3.06
C ILE A 233 -14.15 -6.85 -4.17
N LEU A 234 -12.91 -7.14 -3.83
CA LEU A 234 -11.81 -7.35 -4.76
C LEU A 234 -11.61 -8.86 -4.90
N ARG A 235 -12.12 -9.41 -6.00
CA ARG A 235 -12.03 -10.83 -6.33
C ARG A 235 -10.79 -11.10 -7.19
N PRO A 236 -9.84 -11.93 -6.73
CA PRO A 236 -8.63 -12.21 -7.50
C PRO A 236 -8.96 -12.71 -8.90
N SER A 237 -8.24 -12.22 -9.90
CA SER A 237 -8.39 -12.72 -11.26
C SER A 237 -7.76 -14.10 -11.42
N PHE A 238 -8.18 -14.85 -12.44
CA PHE A 238 -7.55 -16.13 -12.76
C PHE A 238 -6.04 -16.03 -13.06
N ALA A 239 -5.57 -14.87 -13.53
CA ALA A 239 -4.17 -14.64 -13.85
C ALA A 239 -3.25 -14.68 -12.62
N VAL A 240 -3.80 -14.42 -11.42
CA VAL A 240 -3.02 -14.40 -10.17
C VAL A 240 -3.51 -15.40 -9.12
N ALA A 241 -4.75 -15.88 -9.23
CA ALA A 241 -5.37 -16.77 -8.25
C ALA A 241 -4.59 -18.07 -7.99
N HIS A 242 -3.76 -18.51 -8.94
CA HIS A 242 -2.96 -19.72 -8.85
C HIS A 242 -1.44 -19.46 -8.87
N LEU A 243 -1.02 -18.19 -8.76
CA LEU A 243 0.39 -17.81 -8.79
C LEU A 243 1.19 -18.45 -7.64
N ILE A 244 0.58 -18.55 -6.47
CA ILE A 244 1.21 -19.08 -5.25
C ILE A 244 0.44 -20.32 -4.82
N ALA A 245 1.14 -21.45 -4.66
CA ALA A 245 0.53 -22.67 -4.14
C ALA A 245 0.12 -22.48 -2.66
N PRO A 246 -1.05 -22.98 -2.22
CA PRO A 246 -1.50 -22.83 -0.82
C PRO A 246 -0.51 -23.33 0.24
N GLU A 247 0.26 -24.35 -0.08
CA GLU A 247 1.28 -24.97 0.75
C GLU A 247 2.66 -24.31 0.66
N SER A 248 2.83 -23.30 -0.19
CA SER A 248 4.09 -22.55 -0.33
C SER A 248 4.53 -21.96 1.01
N ARG A 249 5.84 -21.90 1.24
CA ARG A 249 6.44 -21.19 2.38
C ARG A 249 7.45 -20.12 1.94
N GLU A 250 7.42 -19.79 0.66
CA GLU A 250 8.22 -18.73 0.07
C GLU A 250 7.71 -17.36 0.55
N ASP A 251 8.63 -16.40 0.62
CA ASP A 251 8.25 -15.00 0.81
C ASP A 251 7.43 -14.53 -0.40
N MET A 252 6.19 -14.09 -0.15
CA MET A 252 5.28 -13.65 -1.20
C MET A 252 5.88 -12.59 -2.12
N ARG A 253 6.83 -11.78 -1.65
CA ARG A 253 7.45 -10.71 -2.45
C ARG A 253 8.20 -11.28 -3.66
N ILE A 254 8.74 -12.50 -3.54
CA ILE A 254 9.41 -13.21 -4.62
C ILE A 254 8.40 -13.65 -5.67
N SER A 255 7.28 -14.24 -5.25
CA SER A 255 6.25 -14.70 -6.19
C SER A 255 5.51 -13.53 -6.86
N LEU A 256 5.25 -12.44 -6.11
CA LEU A 256 4.55 -11.26 -6.63
C LEU A 256 5.36 -10.47 -7.67
N GLU A 257 6.71 -10.51 -7.61
CA GLU A 257 7.58 -9.91 -8.64
C GLU A 257 7.34 -10.53 -10.03
N GLN A 258 6.83 -11.76 -10.11
CA GLN A 258 6.53 -12.44 -11.38
C GLN A 258 5.28 -11.90 -12.09
N ILE A 259 4.49 -11.04 -11.43
CA ILE A 259 3.31 -10.43 -12.03
C ILE A 259 3.75 -9.32 -12.98
N ALA A 260 3.61 -9.58 -14.29
CA ALA A 260 3.93 -8.63 -15.34
C ALA A 260 2.97 -7.41 -15.34
N ALA A 261 3.44 -6.31 -15.92
CA ALA A 261 2.58 -5.19 -16.28
C ALA A 261 1.45 -5.63 -17.24
N GLY A 262 0.28 -5.01 -17.12
CA GLY A 262 -0.93 -5.35 -17.88
C GLY A 262 -1.73 -6.51 -17.29
N THR A 263 -1.35 -7.03 -16.12
CA THR A 263 -2.06 -8.13 -15.46
C THR A 263 -3.24 -7.59 -14.66
N THR A 264 -4.45 -8.12 -14.90
CA THR A 264 -5.59 -7.88 -14.00
C THR A 264 -5.34 -8.56 -12.66
N LEU A 265 -5.20 -7.81 -11.58
CA LEU A 265 -5.06 -8.37 -10.23
C LEU A 265 -6.40 -8.82 -9.67
N TYR A 266 -7.37 -7.92 -9.73
CA TYR A 266 -8.68 -8.10 -9.13
C TYR A 266 -9.78 -7.58 -10.04
N TYR A 267 -10.89 -8.30 -10.09
CA TYR A 267 -12.18 -7.74 -10.47
C TYR A 267 -12.79 -7.05 -9.25
N VAL A 268 -13.25 -5.82 -9.43
CA VAL A 268 -13.79 -5.01 -8.34
C VAL A 268 -15.30 -4.99 -8.46
N TYR A 269 -15.97 -5.38 -7.39
CA TYR A 269 -17.42 -5.33 -7.27
C TYR A 269 -17.81 -4.31 -6.21
N GLY A 270 -18.87 -3.54 -6.44
CA GLY A 270 -19.46 -2.64 -5.46
C GLY A 270 -20.79 -3.22 -4.96
N ILE A 271 -21.00 -3.18 -3.65
CA ILE A 271 -22.23 -3.64 -2.99
C ILE A 271 -23.04 -2.44 -2.50
N THR A 272 -24.32 -2.40 -2.87
CA THR A 272 -25.30 -1.46 -2.31
C THR A 272 -26.61 -2.19 -2.07
N ALA A 273 -27.19 -2.03 -0.87
CA ALA A 273 -28.43 -2.69 -0.50
C ALA A 273 -28.42 -4.23 -0.70
N GLY A 274 -27.23 -4.84 -0.59
CA GLY A 274 -27.01 -6.28 -0.78
C GLY A 274 -26.83 -6.75 -2.22
N GLU A 275 -26.95 -5.86 -3.21
CA GLU A 275 -26.69 -6.18 -4.62
C GLU A 275 -25.20 -6.02 -4.94
N GLU A 276 -24.56 -7.09 -5.42
CA GLU A 276 -23.17 -7.09 -5.91
C GLU A 276 -23.14 -6.77 -7.41
N ILE A 277 -22.47 -5.68 -7.79
CA ILE A 277 -22.33 -5.22 -9.19
C ILE A 277 -20.86 -5.16 -9.55
N LEU A 278 -20.45 -5.69 -10.71
CA LEU A 278 -19.08 -5.53 -11.22
C LEU A 278 -18.86 -4.07 -11.63
N ILE A 279 -17.95 -3.38 -10.95
CA ILE A 279 -17.67 -1.94 -11.17
C ILE A 279 -16.38 -1.69 -11.94
N GLY A 280 -15.47 -2.66 -12.02
CA GLY A 280 -14.23 -2.46 -12.76
C GLY A 280 -13.19 -3.54 -12.52
N SER A 281 -11.97 -3.25 -12.92
CA SER A 281 -10.79 -4.12 -12.77
C SER A 281 -9.60 -3.30 -12.30
N LEU A 282 -8.80 -3.85 -11.39
CA LEU A 282 -7.51 -3.29 -10.99
C LEU A 282 -6.39 -3.97 -11.80
N VAL A 283 -5.72 -3.23 -12.66
CA VAL A 283 -4.75 -3.76 -13.65
C VAL A 283 -3.38 -3.17 -13.40
N THR A 284 -2.34 -3.99 -13.36
CA THR A 284 -0.95 -3.52 -13.19
C THR A 284 -0.47 -2.73 -14.40
N ARG A 285 0.39 -1.75 -14.16
CA ARG A 285 1.12 -0.96 -15.17
C ARG A 285 2.63 -1.08 -15.06
N SER A 286 3.10 -1.72 -14.00
CA SER A 286 4.49 -2.09 -13.77
C SER A 286 4.56 -3.50 -13.19
N GLU A 287 5.77 -4.03 -13.10
CA GLU A 287 6.07 -5.14 -12.19
C GLU A 287 5.96 -4.67 -10.73
N PHE A 288 5.96 -5.63 -9.80
CA PHE A 288 5.97 -5.38 -8.36
C PHE A 288 7.39 -5.19 -7.84
N ILE A 289 7.62 -4.13 -7.07
CA ILE A 289 8.91 -3.82 -6.44
C ILE A 289 8.79 -3.83 -4.91
N ALA A 290 9.58 -4.68 -4.26
CA ALA A 290 9.84 -4.58 -2.84
C ALA A 290 10.96 -3.56 -2.59
N SER A 291 10.66 -2.50 -1.82
CA SER A 291 11.59 -1.38 -1.62
C SER A 291 11.56 -0.83 -0.20
N ALA A 292 12.66 -0.20 0.22
CA ALA A 292 12.74 0.45 1.52
C ALA A 292 11.74 1.61 1.63
N TYR A 293 11.53 2.38 0.55
CA TYR A 293 10.52 3.43 0.51
C TYR A 293 9.12 2.86 0.68
N GLY A 294 8.75 1.79 -0.05
CA GLY A 294 7.45 1.14 0.07
C GLY A 294 7.17 0.60 1.49
N ASP A 295 8.21 0.08 2.16
CA ASP A 295 8.08 -0.49 3.50
C ASP A 295 8.09 0.56 4.61
N LYS A 296 8.79 1.68 4.45
CA LYS A 296 9.01 2.64 5.54
C LYS A 296 8.31 3.98 5.35
N GLU A 297 8.33 4.52 4.13
CA GLU A 297 7.98 5.92 3.86
C GLU A 297 6.66 6.05 3.10
N LEU A 298 6.38 5.20 2.10
CA LEU A 298 5.13 5.26 1.35
C LEU A 298 3.92 5.09 2.27
N PHE A 299 3.00 6.05 2.21
CA PHE A 299 1.88 6.18 3.12
C PHE A 299 0.54 6.06 2.41
N PHE A 300 -0.34 5.24 2.97
CA PHE A 300 -1.73 5.10 2.54
C PHE A 300 -2.61 5.61 3.68
N GLN A 301 -3.07 6.86 3.53
CA GLN A 301 -3.89 7.53 4.52
C GLN A 301 -5.22 6.79 4.69
N HIS A 302 -5.55 6.42 5.92
CA HIS A 302 -6.89 5.90 6.23
C HIS A 302 -7.86 7.07 6.27
N LYS A 303 -9.07 6.88 5.76
CA LYS A 303 -10.15 7.85 5.90
C LYS A 303 -10.95 7.57 7.17
N ARG A 304 -11.42 8.65 7.79
CA ARG A 304 -12.22 8.61 9.02
C ARG A 304 -13.67 8.34 8.73
#